data_AF-A0A9E0LF11-F1
#
_entry.id   AF-A0A9E0LF11-F1
#
_cell.length_a   1.000
_cell.length_b   1.000
_cell.length_c   1.000
_cell.angle_alpha   90.00
_cell.angle_beta   90.00
_cell.angle_gamma   90.00
#
_symmetry.space_group_name_H-M   'P 1'
#
loop_
_entity.id
_entity.type
_entity.pdbx_description
1 polymer ?
#
loop_
_entity_poly.entity_id
_entity_poly.type
_entity_poly.pdbx_seq_one_letter_code
_entity_poly.pdbx_strand_id
1 'polypeptide(L)'
;MALKSISRSIAMRPERTRGYEEKALVLADAGLLNQALAGCKRTEVLGKKKSSRIAEAYVRFRRGEFEEMLECTQSAMSASPKSANLSALNSLALAGLGRVDEAMEEAIKATELHNLEALAWYALANIHLKKDQFDEAIKCLDTGLEADPHYRFSYQLRAAAHRRAGHEVEADSDQSKFDQLQTQFMADLL
;
A
#
# COMPACT_ATOMS: atom_id res chain seq x y z
N MET A 1 11.52 16.75 -10.15
CA MET A 1 10.34 15.94 -9.84
C MET A 1 10.55 14.46 -10.11
N ALA A 2 9.95 13.61 -9.28
CA ALA A 2 10.31 12.21 -9.06
C ALA A 2 10.25 11.35 -10.33
N LEU A 3 9.18 11.47 -11.14
CA LEU A 3 9.04 10.69 -12.38
C LEU A 3 10.11 11.03 -13.42
N LYS A 4 10.53 12.30 -13.48
CA LYS A 4 11.62 12.74 -14.36
C LYS A 4 12.96 12.14 -13.93
N SER A 5 13.22 12.12 -12.61
CA SER A 5 14.43 11.50 -12.05
C SER A 5 14.45 9.98 -12.30
N ILE A 6 13.35 9.30 -12.00
CA ILE A 6 13.19 7.85 -12.23
C ILE A 6 13.33 7.53 -13.73
N SER A 7 12.72 8.33 -14.61
CA SER A 7 12.81 8.11 -16.06
C SER A 7 14.23 8.32 -16.59
N ARG A 8 14.98 9.30 -16.04
CA ARG A 8 16.42 9.46 -16.34
C ARG A 8 17.23 8.26 -15.84
N SER A 9 16.95 7.75 -14.65
CA SER A 9 17.61 6.55 -14.10
C SER A 9 17.39 5.32 -15.00
N ILE A 10 16.14 5.12 -15.44
CA ILE A 10 15.78 4.05 -16.39
C ILE A 10 16.53 4.23 -17.73
N ALA A 11 16.61 5.46 -18.26
CA ALA A 11 17.31 5.72 -19.51
C ALA A 11 18.82 5.42 -19.43
N MET A 12 19.44 5.69 -18.28
CA MET A 12 20.86 5.42 -18.03
C MET A 12 21.16 3.94 -17.82
N ARG A 13 20.22 3.19 -17.24
CA ARG A 13 20.37 1.77 -16.88
C ARG A 13 19.06 1.00 -17.13
N PRO A 14 18.69 0.78 -18.40
CA PRO A 14 17.40 0.20 -18.78
C PRO A 14 17.22 -1.27 -18.36
N GLU A 15 18.31 -1.94 -17.99
CA GLU A 15 18.35 -3.30 -17.46
C GLU A 15 18.03 -3.37 -15.95
N ARG A 16 18.06 -2.25 -15.23
CA ARG A 16 17.79 -2.23 -13.78
C ARG A 16 16.29 -2.11 -13.49
N THR A 17 15.74 -3.11 -12.82
CA THR A 17 14.31 -3.17 -12.50
C THR A 17 13.84 -2.17 -11.46
N ARG A 18 14.72 -1.79 -10.52
CA ARG A 18 14.41 -0.85 -9.43
C ARG A 18 13.74 0.44 -9.93
N GLY A 19 14.23 1.00 -11.04
CA GLY A 19 13.62 2.20 -11.62
C GLY A 19 12.19 1.98 -12.10
N TYR A 20 11.89 0.82 -12.71
CA TYR A 20 10.54 0.47 -13.14
C TYR A 20 9.61 0.15 -11.98
N GLU A 21 10.12 -0.48 -10.92
CA GLU A 21 9.39 -0.76 -9.67
C GLU A 21 8.99 0.54 -8.97
N GLU A 22 9.97 1.43 -8.71
CA GLU A 22 9.72 2.75 -8.12
C GLU A 22 8.75 3.56 -8.98
N LYS A 23 8.90 3.52 -10.31
CA LYS A 23 7.95 4.18 -11.23
C LYS A 23 6.55 3.61 -11.11
N ALA A 24 6.39 2.29 -11.05
CA ALA A 24 5.08 1.65 -10.98
C ALA A 24 4.35 2.01 -9.69
N LEU A 25 5.03 1.98 -8.54
CA LEU A 25 4.45 2.37 -7.25
C LEU A 25 4.01 3.84 -7.24
N VAL A 26 4.87 4.74 -7.72
CA VAL A 26 4.57 6.18 -7.81
C VAL A 26 3.40 6.45 -8.76
N LEU A 27 3.34 5.76 -9.91
CA LEU A 27 2.23 5.86 -10.85
C LEU A 27 0.93 5.31 -10.25
N ALA A 28 1.00 4.22 -9.50
CA ALA A 28 -0.15 3.66 -8.79
C ALA A 28 -0.70 4.67 -7.78
N ASP A 29 0.19 5.25 -6.99
CA ASP A 29 -0.05 6.34 -6.05
C ASP A 29 -0.73 7.57 -6.67
N ALA A 30 -0.31 7.93 -7.88
CA ALA A 30 -0.92 9.01 -8.68
C ALA A 30 -2.23 8.62 -9.39
N GLY A 31 -2.71 7.37 -9.27
CA GLY A 31 -3.90 6.88 -9.95
C GLY A 31 -3.70 6.53 -11.44
N LEU A 32 -2.46 6.55 -11.94
CA LEU A 32 -2.10 6.19 -13.32
C LEU A 32 -1.92 4.67 -13.46
N LEU A 33 -2.96 3.92 -13.11
CA LEU A 33 -2.92 2.47 -12.88
C LEU A 33 -2.50 1.65 -14.12
N ASN A 34 -2.93 2.05 -15.32
CA ASN A 34 -2.52 1.38 -16.57
C ASN A 34 -1.02 1.55 -16.86
N GLN A 35 -0.47 2.74 -16.59
CA GLN A 35 0.97 2.97 -16.77
C GLN A 35 1.77 2.20 -15.71
N ALA A 36 1.24 2.11 -14.49
CA ALA A 36 1.85 1.32 -13.42
C ALA A 36 1.94 -0.17 -13.76
N LEU A 37 0.86 -0.77 -14.31
CA LEU A 37 0.87 -2.17 -14.77
C LEU A 37 1.88 -2.41 -15.90
N ALA A 38 2.02 -1.48 -16.84
CA ALA A 38 3.03 -1.58 -17.89
C ALA A 38 4.45 -1.61 -17.31
N GLY A 39 4.71 -0.81 -16.26
CA GLY A 39 5.97 -0.84 -15.49
C GLY A 39 6.22 -2.20 -14.83
N CYS A 40 5.20 -2.79 -14.20
CA CYS A 40 5.29 -4.12 -13.59
C CYS A 40 5.66 -5.18 -14.63
N LYS A 41 4.92 -5.25 -15.74
CA LYS A 41 5.22 -6.19 -16.84
C LYS A 41 6.65 -6.05 -17.37
N ARG A 42 7.18 -4.83 -17.40
CA ARG A 42 8.58 -4.59 -17.80
C ARG A 42 9.57 -5.17 -16.80
N THR A 43 9.32 -5.02 -15.50
CA THR A 43 10.13 -5.62 -14.42
C THR A 43 10.15 -7.15 -14.51
N GLU A 44 9.01 -7.78 -14.84
CA GLU A 44 8.94 -9.23 -15.03
C GLU A 44 9.79 -9.69 -16.21
N VAL A 45 9.69 -9.02 -17.37
CA VAL A 45 10.51 -9.32 -18.57
C VAL A 45 12.01 -9.20 -18.30
N LEU A 46 12.41 -8.31 -17.38
CA LEU A 46 13.80 -8.14 -16.94
C LEU A 46 14.24 -9.19 -15.89
N GLY A 47 13.43 -10.21 -15.63
CA GLY A 47 13.79 -11.36 -14.80
C GLY A 47 13.55 -11.19 -13.30
N LYS A 48 12.87 -10.12 -12.86
CA LYS A 48 12.55 -9.89 -11.44
C LYS A 48 11.07 -10.15 -11.15
N LYS A 49 10.65 -11.40 -11.36
CA LYS A 49 9.25 -11.83 -11.19
C LYS A 49 8.68 -11.49 -9.80
N LYS A 50 9.44 -11.70 -8.72
CA LYS A 50 8.96 -11.44 -7.35
C LYS A 50 8.64 -9.96 -7.12
N SER A 51 9.55 -9.04 -7.43
CA SER A 51 9.32 -7.60 -7.21
C SER A 51 8.26 -7.05 -8.16
N SER A 52 8.18 -7.58 -9.39
CA SER A 52 7.07 -7.31 -10.30
C SER A 52 5.72 -7.67 -9.67
N ARG A 53 5.60 -8.88 -9.11
CA ARG A 53 4.35 -9.34 -8.49
C ARG A 53 3.97 -8.53 -7.24
N ILE A 54 4.95 -8.06 -6.45
CA ILE A 54 4.69 -7.14 -5.33
C ILE A 54 4.14 -5.80 -5.85
N ALA A 55 4.79 -5.19 -6.83
CA ALA A 55 4.35 -3.92 -7.40
C ALA A 55 2.97 -4.07 -8.08
N GLU A 56 2.74 -5.18 -8.78
CA GLU A 56 1.45 -5.49 -9.40
C GLU A 56 0.36 -5.63 -8.34
N ALA A 57 0.60 -6.36 -7.24
CA ALA A 57 -0.36 -6.47 -6.14
C ALA A 57 -0.79 -5.10 -5.60
N TYR A 58 0.15 -4.15 -5.47
CA TYR A 58 -0.17 -2.79 -5.07
C TYR A 58 -1.05 -2.07 -6.10
N VAL A 59 -0.78 -2.24 -7.39
CA VAL A 59 -1.62 -1.66 -8.44
C VAL A 59 -3.02 -2.28 -8.46
N ARG A 60 -3.12 -3.60 -8.28
CA ARG A 60 -4.40 -4.33 -8.21
C ARG A 60 -5.23 -3.90 -7.00
N PHE A 61 -4.59 -3.71 -5.84
CA PHE A 61 -5.23 -3.11 -4.66
C PHE A 61 -5.90 -1.77 -4.99
N ARG A 62 -5.15 -0.89 -5.67
CA ARG A 62 -5.66 0.44 -6.07
C ARG A 62 -6.76 0.38 -7.13
N ARG A 63 -6.88 -0.73 -7.87
CA ARG A 63 -7.96 -1.01 -8.82
C ARG A 63 -9.17 -1.71 -8.19
N GLY A 64 -9.04 -2.23 -6.96
CA GLY A 64 -10.06 -3.07 -6.32
C GLY A 64 -10.13 -4.50 -6.88
N GLU A 65 -9.07 -4.96 -7.54
CA GLU A 65 -8.98 -6.29 -8.18
C GLU A 65 -8.36 -7.29 -7.19
N PHE A 66 -9.16 -7.75 -6.22
CA PHE A 66 -8.64 -8.46 -5.05
C PHE A 66 -8.27 -9.92 -5.34
N GLU A 67 -8.92 -10.58 -6.30
CA GLU A 67 -8.56 -11.93 -6.75
C GLU A 67 -7.17 -11.94 -7.39
N GLU A 68 -6.91 -11.04 -8.34
CA GLU A 68 -5.60 -10.91 -8.99
C GLU A 68 -4.53 -10.42 -8.01
N MET A 69 -4.91 -9.55 -7.07
CA MET A 69 -4.03 -9.14 -5.98
C MET A 69 -3.58 -10.34 -5.15
N LEU A 70 -4.51 -11.23 -4.77
CA LEU A 70 -4.22 -12.44 -3.99
C LEU A 70 -3.28 -13.39 -4.76
N GLU A 71 -3.51 -13.59 -6.06
CA GLU A 71 -2.61 -14.40 -6.88
C GLU A 71 -1.18 -13.82 -6.89
N CYS A 72 -1.07 -12.49 -7.03
CA CYS A 72 0.21 -11.80 -7.03
C CYS A 72 0.96 -11.94 -5.69
N THR A 73 0.28 -11.75 -4.56
CA THR A 73 0.89 -11.88 -3.22
C THR A 73 1.31 -13.32 -2.94
N GLN A 74 0.46 -14.30 -3.23
CA GLN A 74 0.78 -15.72 -3.04
C GLN A 74 1.95 -16.17 -3.92
N SER A 75 1.97 -15.75 -5.19
CA SER A 75 3.10 -16.03 -6.09
C SER A 75 4.40 -15.39 -5.61
N ALA A 76 4.36 -14.23 -4.94
CA ALA A 76 5.56 -13.58 -4.43
C ALA A 76 6.02 -14.18 -3.08
N MET A 77 5.09 -14.66 -2.26
CA MET A 77 5.37 -15.31 -0.97
C MET A 77 6.01 -16.68 -1.11
N SER A 78 5.66 -17.46 -2.14
CA SER A 78 6.31 -18.76 -2.38
C SER A 78 7.83 -18.65 -2.53
N ALA A 79 8.32 -17.48 -2.95
CA ALA A 79 9.75 -17.17 -3.05
C ALA A 79 10.34 -16.53 -1.77
N SER A 80 9.52 -16.03 -0.84
CA SER A 80 9.95 -15.37 0.41
C SER A 80 8.85 -15.36 1.46
N PRO A 81 8.72 -16.42 2.27
CA PRO A 81 7.59 -16.63 3.17
C PRO A 81 7.61 -15.74 4.44
N LYS A 82 8.67 -14.97 4.69
CA LYS A 82 8.85 -14.12 5.89
C LYS A 82 8.97 -12.64 5.55
N SER A 83 7.98 -12.09 4.85
CA SER A 83 7.98 -10.67 4.45
C SER A 83 6.75 -9.95 4.98
N ALA A 84 6.97 -8.93 5.82
CA ALA A 84 5.94 -8.10 6.43
C ALA A 84 5.03 -7.45 5.35
N ASN A 85 5.63 -6.72 4.40
CA ASN A 85 4.93 -6.21 3.21
C ASN A 85 4.05 -7.24 2.50
N LEU A 86 4.55 -8.46 2.26
CA LEU A 86 3.77 -9.48 1.55
C LEU A 86 2.59 -9.97 2.39
N SER A 87 2.78 -10.22 3.68
CA SER A 87 1.67 -10.57 4.59
C SER A 87 0.64 -9.44 4.69
N ALA A 88 1.08 -8.18 4.75
CA ALA A 88 0.19 -7.00 4.77
C ALA A 88 -0.61 -6.82 3.46
N LEU A 89 0.02 -7.00 2.30
CA LEU A 89 -0.70 -6.95 1.03
C LEU A 89 -1.68 -8.12 0.91
N ASN A 90 -1.27 -9.31 1.36
CA ASN A 90 -2.14 -10.48 1.29
C ASN A 90 -3.35 -10.36 2.22
N SER A 91 -3.18 -9.80 3.42
CA SER A 91 -4.30 -9.53 4.31
C SER A 91 -5.27 -8.51 3.70
N LEU A 92 -4.78 -7.46 3.04
CA LEU A 92 -5.63 -6.53 2.29
C LEU A 92 -6.40 -7.22 1.15
N ALA A 93 -5.77 -8.13 0.41
CA ALA A 93 -6.44 -8.92 -0.63
C ALA A 93 -7.56 -9.79 -0.03
N LEU A 94 -7.25 -10.54 1.03
CA LEU A 94 -8.21 -11.39 1.74
C LEU A 94 -9.39 -10.56 2.30
N ALA A 95 -9.10 -9.40 2.88
CA ALA A 95 -10.11 -8.48 3.41
C ALA A 95 -11.01 -7.90 2.30
N GLY A 96 -10.45 -7.63 1.12
CA GLY A 96 -11.19 -7.24 -0.08
C GLY A 96 -12.15 -8.33 -0.55
N LEU A 97 -11.75 -9.59 -0.43
CA LEU A 97 -12.54 -10.78 -0.76
C LEU A 97 -13.54 -11.21 0.33
N GLY A 98 -13.63 -10.47 1.44
CA GLY A 98 -14.51 -10.80 2.56
C GLY A 98 -14.01 -11.94 3.46
N ARG A 99 -12.78 -12.44 3.24
CA ARG A 99 -12.13 -13.47 4.08
C ARG A 99 -11.49 -12.82 5.31
N VAL A 100 -12.34 -12.22 6.15
CA VAL A 100 -11.91 -11.30 7.22
C VAL A 100 -11.05 -11.97 8.30
N ASP A 101 -11.35 -13.20 8.68
CA ASP A 101 -10.59 -13.90 9.73
C ASP A 101 -9.17 -14.24 9.25
N GLU A 102 -9.03 -14.78 8.04
CA GLU A 102 -7.72 -15.06 7.43
C GLU A 102 -6.94 -13.76 7.18
N ALA A 103 -7.62 -12.67 6.82
CA ALA A 103 -7.00 -11.36 6.70
C ALA A 103 -6.42 -10.89 8.04
N MET A 104 -7.17 -11.06 9.13
CA MET A 104 -6.72 -10.67 10.48
C MET A 104 -5.44 -11.40 10.87
N GLU A 105 -5.37 -12.72 10.66
CA GLU A 105 -4.18 -13.52 10.96
C GLU A 105 -2.94 -13.03 10.19
N GLU A 106 -3.06 -12.81 8.88
CA GLU A 106 -1.94 -12.33 8.06
C GLU A 106 -1.55 -10.87 8.39
N ALA A 107 -2.51 -10.02 8.78
CA ALA A 107 -2.22 -8.66 9.21
C ALA A 107 -1.47 -8.61 10.54
N ILE A 108 -1.89 -9.40 11.54
CA ILE A 108 -1.19 -9.52 12.83
C ILE A 108 0.24 -10.00 12.61
N LYS A 109 0.42 -11.08 11.84
CA LYS A 109 1.73 -11.58 11.46
C LYS A 109 2.60 -10.51 10.78
N ALA A 110 2.02 -9.67 9.92
CA ALA A 110 2.76 -8.57 9.31
C ALA A 110 3.26 -7.55 10.34
N THR A 111 2.48 -7.25 11.38
CA THR A 111 2.87 -6.32 12.46
C THR A 111 3.92 -6.89 13.41
N GLU A 112 3.97 -8.21 13.59
CA GLU A 112 4.98 -8.90 14.43
C GLU A 112 6.35 -8.97 13.76
N LEU A 113 6.39 -8.93 12.43
CA LEU A 113 7.62 -8.85 11.66
C LEU A 113 8.16 -7.42 11.80
N HIS A 114 9.07 -7.21 12.77
CA HIS A 114 9.69 -5.96 13.28
C HIS A 114 10.25 -4.91 12.29
N ASN A 115 9.82 -4.89 11.03
CA ASN A 115 10.27 -3.95 10.00
C ASN A 115 9.53 -2.61 9.97
N LEU A 116 8.70 -2.28 10.98
CA LEU A 116 8.08 -0.95 11.16
C LEU A 116 7.45 -0.38 9.87
N GLU A 117 6.74 -1.22 9.11
CA GLU A 117 6.10 -0.78 7.88
C GLU A 117 4.71 -0.22 8.21
N ALA A 118 4.49 1.08 7.98
CA ALA A 118 3.18 1.72 8.13
C ALA A 118 2.07 0.99 7.36
N LEU A 119 2.42 0.29 6.28
CA LEU A 119 1.52 -0.57 5.52
C LEU A 119 0.94 -1.73 6.34
N ALA A 120 1.71 -2.35 7.24
CA ALA A 120 1.24 -3.47 8.05
C ALA A 120 0.15 -3.01 9.05
N TRP A 121 0.41 -1.90 9.72
CA TRP A 121 -0.55 -1.26 10.61
C TRP A 121 -1.79 -0.73 9.88
N TYR A 122 -1.59 -0.15 8.69
CA TYR A 122 -2.68 0.24 7.80
C TYR A 122 -3.58 -0.95 7.42
N ALA A 123 -2.97 -2.09 7.07
CA ALA A 123 -3.71 -3.31 6.72
C ALA A 123 -4.56 -3.82 7.89
N LEU A 124 -3.97 -3.88 9.09
CA LEU A 124 -4.67 -4.29 10.30
C LEU A 124 -5.83 -3.33 10.64
N ALA A 125 -5.60 -2.02 10.52
CA ALA A 125 -6.63 -1.00 10.73
C ALA A 125 -7.79 -1.12 9.74
N ASN A 126 -7.50 -1.43 8.47
CA ASN A 126 -8.52 -1.63 7.44
C ASN A 126 -9.46 -2.80 7.81
N ILE A 127 -8.89 -3.86 8.37
CA ILE A 127 -9.65 -5.03 8.81
C ILE A 127 -10.50 -4.69 10.05
N HIS A 128 -9.94 -3.98 11.02
CA HIS A 128 -10.71 -3.48 12.17
C HIS A 128 -11.89 -2.60 11.73
N LEU A 129 -11.71 -1.71 10.75
CA LEU A 129 -12.79 -0.91 10.18
C LEU A 129 -13.89 -1.74 9.50
N LYS A 130 -13.53 -2.85 8.86
CA LYS A 130 -14.52 -3.80 8.29
C LYS A 130 -15.31 -4.53 9.36
N LYS A 131 -14.77 -4.63 10.58
CA LYS A 131 -15.40 -5.25 11.75
C LYS A 131 -16.12 -4.25 12.66
N ASP A 132 -16.26 -2.99 12.24
CA ASP A 132 -16.80 -1.89 13.05
C ASP A 132 -16.02 -1.61 14.36
N GLN A 133 -14.74 -1.99 14.40
CA GLN A 133 -13.84 -1.81 15.53
C GLN A 133 -13.04 -0.51 15.35
N PHE A 134 -13.71 0.63 15.53
CA PHE A 134 -13.15 1.94 15.16
C PHE A 134 -11.98 2.37 16.03
N ASP A 135 -12.05 2.14 17.35
CA ASP A 135 -10.99 2.52 18.28
C ASP A 135 -9.70 1.72 18.05
N GLU A 136 -9.82 0.42 17.76
CA GLU A 136 -8.69 -0.43 17.39
C GLU A 136 -8.09 -0.01 16.06
N ALA A 137 -8.91 0.36 15.08
CA ALA A 137 -8.43 0.88 13.80
C ALA A 137 -7.64 2.18 13.99
N ILE A 138 -8.15 3.11 14.81
CA ILE A 138 -7.47 4.38 15.12
C ILE A 138 -6.11 4.10 15.78
N LYS A 139 -6.06 3.24 16.80
CA LYS A 139 -4.79 2.86 17.47
C LYS A 139 -3.77 2.28 16.50
N CYS A 140 -4.20 1.37 15.61
CA CYS A 140 -3.32 0.82 14.59
C CYS A 140 -2.78 1.94 13.68
N LEU A 141 -3.62 2.87 13.26
CA LEU A 141 -3.22 3.97 12.37
C LEU A 141 -2.29 4.96 13.07
N ASP A 142 -2.48 5.21 14.36
CA ASP A 142 -1.56 6.00 15.18
C ASP A 142 -0.17 5.37 15.18
N THR A 143 -0.07 4.06 15.47
CA THR A 143 1.22 3.33 15.43
C THR A 143 1.83 3.33 14.03
N GLY A 144 1.02 3.18 12.98
CA GLY A 144 1.50 3.27 11.60
C GLY A 144 2.04 4.66 11.24
N LEU A 145 1.41 5.72 11.73
CA LEU A 145 1.81 7.11 11.50
C LEU A 145 3.00 7.54 12.35
N GLU A 146 3.23 6.91 13.52
CA GLU A 146 4.51 7.04 14.25
C GLU A 146 5.68 6.49 13.44
N ALA A 147 5.46 5.37 12.71
CA ALA A 147 6.47 4.76 11.86
C ALA A 147 6.72 5.55 10.57
N ASP A 148 5.66 6.01 9.90
CA ASP A 148 5.76 6.91 8.74
C ASP A 148 4.71 8.03 8.79
N PRO A 149 5.09 9.24 9.27
CA PRO A 149 4.21 10.39 9.32
C PRO A 149 3.79 10.95 7.95
N HIS A 150 4.36 10.46 6.85
CA HIS A 150 4.03 10.89 5.49
C HIS A 150 3.17 9.86 4.75
N TYR A 151 2.79 8.77 5.40
CA TYR A 151 1.92 7.76 4.80
C TYR A 151 0.46 8.27 4.72
N ARG A 152 0.21 9.10 3.71
CA ARG A 152 -1.06 9.84 3.52
C ARG A 152 -2.31 8.97 3.60
N PHE A 153 -2.25 7.73 3.11
CA PHE A 153 -3.38 6.81 3.16
C PHE A 153 -3.80 6.43 4.58
N SER A 154 -2.88 6.45 5.57
CA SER A 154 -3.25 6.27 6.97
C SER A 154 -4.11 7.41 7.51
N TYR A 155 -3.80 8.66 7.17
CA TYR A 155 -4.66 9.79 7.54
C TYR A 155 -6.05 9.67 6.92
N GLN A 156 -6.13 9.31 5.64
CA GLN A 156 -7.42 9.11 4.97
C GLN A 156 -8.25 8.01 5.65
N LEU A 157 -7.61 6.89 6.01
CA LEU A 157 -8.29 5.77 6.66
C LEU A 157 -8.67 6.12 8.11
N ARG A 158 -7.84 6.88 8.82
CA ARG A 158 -8.09 7.31 10.21
C ARG A 158 -9.20 8.34 10.27
N ALA A 159 -9.28 9.25 9.30
CA ALA A 159 -10.43 10.13 9.13
C ALA A 159 -11.74 9.36 8.94
N ALA A 160 -11.72 8.28 8.14
CA ALA A 160 -12.89 7.42 7.96
C ALA A 160 -13.27 6.68 9.26
N ALA A 161 -12.28 6.23 10.05
CA ALA A 161 -12.52 5.64 11.36
C ALA A 161 -13.13 6.64 12.36
N HIS A 162 -12.55 7.85 12.45
CA HIS A 162 -13.06 8.93 13.30
C HIS A 162 -14.51 9.31 12.96
N ARG A 163 -14.85 9.47 11.67
CA ARG A 163 -16.25 9.73 11.25
C ARG A 163 -17.20 8.63 11.72
N ARG A 164 -16.83 7.36 11.55
CA ARG A 164 -17.67 6.23 11.98
C ARG A 164 -17.79 6.12 13.50
N ALA A 165 -16.79 6.61 14.24
CA ALA A 165 -16.82 6.72 15.69
C ALA A 165 -17.54 8.00 16.21
N GLY A 166 -17.91 8.94 15.32
CA GLY A 166 -18.53 10.22 15.70
C GLY A 166 -17.55 11.34 16.10
N HIS A 167 -16.25 11.15 15.84
CA HIS A 167 -15.17 12.10 16.13
C HIS A 167 -14.93 13.04 14.93
N GLU A 168 -15.89 13.93 14.64
CA GLU A 168 -15.86 14.77 13.43
C GLU A 168 -14.64 15.73 13.35
N VAL A 169 -14.23 16.31 14.48
CA VAL A 169 -13.11 17.27 14.51
C VAL A 169 -11.79 16.60 14.13
N GLU A 170 -11.52 15.43 14.71
CA GLU A 170 -10.36 14.62 14.41
C GLU A 170 -10.39 14.13 12.95
N ALA A 171 -11.56 13.75 12.46
CA ALA A 171 -11.72 13.35 11.07
C ALA A 171 -11.40 14.47 10.07
N ASP A 172 -11.87 15.69 10.33
CA ASP A 172 -11.59 16.86 9.48
C ASP A 172 -10.11 17.26 9.53
N SER A 173 -9.48 17.13 10.70
CA SER A 173 -8.04 17.32 10.86
C SER A 173 -7.24 16.32 10.02
N ASP A 174 -7.58 15.03 10.09
CA ASP A 174 -6.92 13.99 9.31
C ASP A 174 -7.16 14.15 7.80
N GLN A 175 -8.37 14.54 7.41
CA GLN A 175 -8.69 14.82 6.01
C GLN A 175 -7.85 15.98 5.47
N SER A 176 -7.74 17.07 6.23
CA SER A 176 -6.90 18.22 5.89
C SER A 176 -5.43 17.82 5.75
N LYS A 177 -4.95 16.91 6.61
CA LYS A 177 -3.57 16.41 6.55
C LYS A 177 -3.34 15.53 5.32
N PHE A 178 -4.29 14.66 4.97
CA PHE A 178 -4.26 13.89 3.73
C PHE A 178 -4.18 14.81 2.51
N ASP A 179 -5.04 15.83 2.42
CA ASP A 179 -5.10 16.74 1.27
C ASP A 179 -3.80 17.55 1.11
N GLN A 180 -3.21 17.98 2.24
CA GLN A 180 -1.90 18.64 2.26
C GLN A 180 -0.81 17.73 1.66
N LEU A 181 -0.70 16.49 2.16
CA LEU A 181 0.30 15.53 1.70
C LEU A 181 0.06 15.08 0.26
N GLN A 182 -1.20 14.93 -0.15
CA GLN A 182 -1.57 14.60 -1.52
C GLN A 182 -1.19 15.73 -2.48
N THR A 183 -1.41 16.99 -2.09
CA THR A 183 -1.02 18.15 -2.89
C THR A 183 0.50 18.22 -3.04
N GLN A 184 1.24 18.02 -1.95
CA GLN A 184 2.70 17.98 -1.98
C GLN A 184 3.21 16.83 -2.86
N PHE A 185 2.65 15.63 -2.71
CA PHE A 185 2.98 14.47 -3.53
C PHE A 185 2.81 14.75 -5.03
N MET A 186 1.68 15.36 -5.43
CA MET A 186 1.42 15.68 -6.83
C MET A 186 2.36 16.79 -7.37
N ALA A 187 2.76 17.74 -6.53
CA ALA A 187 3.74 18.76 -6.91
C ALA A 187 5.14 18.15 -7.13
N ASP A 188 5.56 17.23 -6.25
CA ASP A 188 6.85 16.53 -6.36
C ASP A 188 6.89 15.53 -7.51
N LEU A 189 5.72 15.08 -7.99
CA LEU A 189 5.56 14.14 -9.09
C LEU A 189 5.95 14.72 -10.46
N LEU A 190 5.60 15.98 -10.73
CA LEU A 190 5.58 16.64 -12.06
C LEU A 190 6.91 17.25 -12.53
#